data_AF-A0A845YM47-F1
#
_entry.id   AF-A0A845YM47-F1
#
_cell.length_a   1.000
_cell.length_b   1.000
_cell.length_c   1.000
_cell.angle_alpha   90.00
_cell.angle_beta   90.00
_cell.angle_gamma   90.00
#
_symmetry.space_group_name_H-M   'P 1'
#
loop_
_entity.id
_entity.type
_entity.pdbx_description
1 polymer ?
#
loop_
_entity_poly.entity_id
_entity_poly.type
_entity_poly.pdbx_seq_one_letter_code
_entity_poly.pdbx_strand_id
1 'polypeptide(L)'
;MIEASLIYNLGLFFEQPVDLPKEETPDLPHQLNGDWDGALTLEVLDFSPPIISVVEVKPNKLSDGLGQCIAEMYATRKKFGQPKVYGIITDGEAWEFLLLENEEVLIHSGNCHISNVAEIIENIGYIAKEFGQ
;
A
#
# COMPACT_ATOMS: atom_id res chain seq x y z
N MET A 1 -15.72 8.70 -9.96
CA MET A 1 -14.49 7.91 -9.75
C MET A 1 -13.76 7.64 -11.06
N ILE A 2 -14.37 6.95 -12.04
CA ILE A 2 -13.71 6.60 -13.31
C ILE A 2 -13.09 7.81 -14.05
N GLU A 3 -13.82 8.92 -14.17
CA GLU A 3 -13.29 10.14 -14.81
C GLU A 3 -12.07 10.72 -14.08
N ALA A 4 -12.08 10.73 -12.74
CA ALA A 4 -10.94 11.22 -11.96
C ALA A 4 -9.72 10.30 -12.11
N SER A 5 -9.93 8.97 -12.09
CA SER A 5 -8.87 8.00 -12.35
C SER A 5 -8.21 8.21 -13.72
N LEU A 6 -8.99 8.48 -14.76
CA LEU A 6 -8.45 8.76 -16.10
C LEU A 6 -7.70 10.10 -16.18
N ILE A 7 -8.20 11.13 -15.48
CA ILE A 7 -7.57 12.47 -15.46
C ILE A 7 -6.22 12.44 -14.74
N TYR A 8 -6.14 11.71 -13.63
CA TYR A 8 -4.95 11.67 -12.76
C TYR A 8 -4.06 10.45 -12.98
N ASN A 9 -4.37 9.62 -13.98
CA ASN A 9 -3.74 8.33 -14.24
C ASN A 9 -3.68 7.43 -12.98
N LEU A 10 -4.75 7.42 -12.18
CA LEU A 10 -4.81 6.69 -10.91
C LEU A 10 -5.52 5.35 -11.09
N GLY A 11 -4.78 4.26 -10.88
CA GLY A 11 -5.31 2.90 -10.80
C GLY A 11 -5.79 2.56 -9.39
N LEU A 12 -6.92 1.88 -9.31
CA LEU A 12 -7.52 1.35 -8.08
C LEU A 12 -7.74 -0.14 -8.28
N PHE A 13 -6.99 -0.96 -7.56
CA PHE A 13 -7.03 -2.40 -7.68
C PHE A 13 -7.40 -3.04 -6.34
N PHE A 14 -8.16 -4.12 -6.41
CA PHE A 14 -8.58 -4.91 -5.25
C PHE A 14 -8.34 -6.37 -5.56
N GLU A 15 -8.11 -7.16 -4.51
CA GLU A 15 -8.00 -8.62 -4.56
C GLU A 15 -7.02 -9.10 -5.66
N GLN A 16 -5.91 -8.38 -5.85
CA GLN A 16 -4.88 -8.81 -6.79
C GLN A 16 -4.14 -10.01 -6.19
N PRO A 17 -3.95 -11.11 -6.94
CA PRO A 17 -3.35 -12.30 -6.37
C PRO A 17 -1.85 -12.13 -6.11
N VAL A 18 -1.46 -12.37 -4.87
CA VAL A 18 -0.08 -12.60 -4.46
C VAL A 18 0.17 -14.10 -4.54
N ASP A 19 1.13 -14.53 -5.34
CA ASP A 19 1.59 -15.92 -5.34
C ASP A 19 3.11 -15.91 -5.53
N LEU A 20 3.80 -15.51 -4.45
CA LEU A 20 5.27 -15.57 -4.43
C LEU A 20 5.69 -16.96 -3.95
N PRO A 21 6.47 -17.70 -4.74
CA PRO A 21 6.91 -19.02 -4.37
C PRO A 21 7.85 -18.96 -3.17
N LYS A 22 7.89 -20.04 -2.39
CA LYS A 22 8.65 -20.08 -1.13
C LYS A 22 10.15 -19.83 -1.35
N GLU A 23 10.65 -20.23 -2.51
CA GLU A 23 12.04 -20.10 -2.95
C GLU A 23 12.47 -18.62 -3.13
N GLU A 24 11.54 -17.71 -3.44
CA GLU A 24 11.81 -16.27 -3.56
C GLU A 24 11.81 -15.53 -2.22
N THR A 25 11.16 -16.14 -1.21
CA THR A 25 11.05 -15.62 0.15
C THR A 25 11.41 -16.70 1.19
N PRO A 26 12.64 -17.24 1.15
CA PRO A 26 13.03 -18.37 1.99
C PRO A 26 12.96 -18.04 3.49
N ASP A 27 13.24 -16.78 3.86
CA ASP A 27 13.34 -16.32 5.25
C ASP A 27 11.97 -16.12 5.95
N LEU A 28 10.87 -16.08 5.21
CA LEU A 28 9.53 -15.94 5.79
C LEU A 28 9.07 -17.24 6.46
N PRO A 29 8.19 -17.23 7.47
CA PRO A 29 7.68 -18.47 8.07
C PRO A 29 6.72 -19.23 7.15
N HIS A 30 6.03 -18.53 6.25
CA HIS A 30 5.02 -19.06 5.33
C HIS A 30 5.21 -18.47 3.92
N GLN A 31 4.56 -19.08 2.93
CA GLN A 31 4.47 -18.53 1.58
C GLN A 31 3.58 -17.27 1.58
N LEU A 32 3.88 -16.29 0.73
CA LEU A 32 2.97 -15.17 0.46
C LEU A 32 2.05 -15.57 -0.71
N ASN A 33 0.87 -16.06 -0.38
CA ASN A 33 -0.10 -16.64 -1.32
C ASN A 33 -1.55 -16.15 -1.11
N GLY A 34 -1.70 -14.95 -0.57
CA GLY A 34 -3.00 -14.28 -0.39
C GLY A 34 -3.31 -13.31 -1.53
N ASP A 35 -4.14 -12.33 -1.25
CA ASP A 35 -4.47 -11.25 -2.20
C ASP A 35 -4.15 -9.89 -1.56
N TRP A 36 -3.75 -8.90 -2.37
CA TRP A 36 -3.75 -7.51 -1.94
C TRP A 36 -5.18 -7.09 -1.64
N ASP A 37 -5.46 -6.58 -0.44
CA ASP A 37 -6.80 -6.09 -0.09
C ASP A 37 -7.19 -4.90 -0.99
N GLY A 38 -6.31 -3.91 -1.07
CA GLY A 38 -6.40 -2.81 -2.01
C GLY A 38 -5.03 -2.30 -2.44
N ALA A 39 -5.00 -1.59 -3.57
CA ALA A 39 -3.81 -0.91 -4.03
C ALA A 39 -4.13 0.33 -4.87
N LEU A 40 -3.29 1.37 -4.69
CA LEU A 40 -3.24 2.53 -5.57
C LEU A 40 -2.04 2.42 -6.50
N THR A 41 -2.22 2.76 -7.77
CA THR A 41 -1.10 2.87 -8.73
C THR A 41 -1.19 4.16 -9.53
N LEU A 42 -0.08 4.56 -10.15
CA LEU A 42 -0.07 5.63 -11.16
C LEU A 42 -0.30 5.10 -12.59
N GLU A 43 -0.94 3.94 -12.73
CA GLU A 43 -1.32 3.31 -14.00
C GLU A 43 -2.77 2.80 -13.95
N VAL A 44 -3.63 3.27 -14.86
CA VAL A 44 -5.08 3.03 -14.76
C VAL A 44 -5.47 1.60 -15.15
N LEU A 45 -4.73 0.99 -16.06
CA LEU A 45 -5.13 -0.26 -16.71
C LEU A 45 -4.45 -1.50 -16.13
N ASP A 46 -3.22 -1.33 -15.65
CA ASP A 46 -2.36 -2.43 -15.23
C ASP A 46 -1.98 -2.27 -13.77
N PHE A 47 -1.97 -3.40 -13.05
CA PHE A 47 -1.44 -3.45 -11.70
C PHE A 47 0.09 -3.47 -11.76
N SER A 48 0.69 -2.28 -11.88
CA SER A 48 2.11 -2.09 -12.10
C SER A 48 2.68 -0.93 -11.27
N PRO A 49 4.00 -0.92 -11.00
CA PRO A 49 4.64 0.16 -10.25
C PRO A 49 4.43 1.55 -10.87
N PRO A 50 4.36 2.59 -10.02
CA PRO A 50 4.48 2.52 -8.57
C PRO A 50 3.18 2.06 -7.90
N ILE A 51 3.31 1.14 -6.94
CA ILE A 51 2.19 0.55 -6.18
C ILE A 51 2.27 1.02 -4.72
N ILE A 52 1.12 1.46 -4.20
CA ILE A 52 0.88 1.70 -2.77
C ILE A 52 -0.07 0.61 -2.29
N SER A 53 0.33 -0.19 -1.30
CA SER A 53 -0.54 -1.19 -0.68
C SER A 53 -1.54 -0.52 0.25
N VAL A 54 -2.80 -0.93 0.23
CA VAL A 54 -3.87 -0.39 1.07
C VAL A 54 -4.57 -1.53 1.77
N VAL A 55 -4.55 -1.54 3.09
CA VAL A 55 -5.22 -2.55 3.91
C VAL A 55 -6.34 -1.89 4.70
N GLU A 56 -7.56 -2.37 4.49
CA GLU A 56 -8.73 -2.05 5.29
C GLU A 56 -8.81 -3.01 6.47
N VAL A 57 -9.08 -2.47 7.65
CA VAL A 57 -9.33 -3.26 8.86
C VAL A 57 -10.68 -2.94 9.45
N LYS A 58 -11.10 -3.75 10.43
CA LYS A 58 -12.30 -3.45 11.20
C LYS A 58 -12.12 -2.15 12.02
N PRO A 59 -13.21 -1.43 12.31
CA PRO A 59 -13.16 -0.22 13.13
C PRO A 59 -12.38 -0.37 14.43
N ASN A 60 -11.50 0.59 14.71
CA ASN A 60 -10.61 0.68 15.87
C ASN A 60 -9.58 -0.46 15.98
N LYS A 61 -9.20 -1.08 14.84
CA LYS A 61 -8.27 -2.22 14.78
C LYS A 61 -7.06 -2.01 13.86
N LEU A 62 -6.56 -0.78 13.70
CA LEU A 62 -5.42 -0.48 12.81
C LEU A 62 -4.20 -1.38 13.07
N SER A 63 -3.90 -1.68 14.34
CA SER A 63 -2.79 -2.58 14.70
C SER A 63 -2.91 -3.99 14.11
N ASP A 64 -4.13 -4.46 13.87
CA ASP A 64 -4.38 -5.80 13.33
C ASP A 64 -3.99 -5.88 11.84
N GLY A 65 -3.97 -4.74 11.13
CA GLY A 65 -3.60 -4.63 9.72
C GLY A 65 -2.10 -4.53 9.46
N LEU A 66 -1.27 -4.25 10.48
CA LEU A 66 0.16 -3.99 10.32
C LEU A 66 0.90 -5.15 9.65
N GLY A 67 0.66 -6.38 10.13
CA GLY A 67 1.29 -7.57 9.57
C GLY A 67 0.90 -7.84 8.12
N GLN A 68 -0.38 -7.61 7.78
CA GLN A 68 -0.87 -7.77 6.42
C GLN A 68 -0.28 -6.70 5.50
N CYS A 69 -0.32 -5.43 5.91
CA CYS A 69 0.20 -4.31 5.11
C CYS A 69 1.69 -4.50 4.81
N ILE A 70 2.50 -4.87 5.82
CA ILE A 70 3.92 -5.16 5.62
C ILE A 70 4.15 -6.35 4.67
N ALA A 71 3.32 -7.40 4.77
CA ALA A 71 3.41 -8.56 3.87
C ALA A 71 3.10 -8.17 2.42
N GLU A 72 2.07 -7.36 2.19
CA GLU A 72 1.70 -6.83 0.88
C GLU A 72 2.77 -5.88 0.31
N MET A 73 3.36 -5.03 1.17
CA MET A 73 4.46 -4.15 0.78
C MET A 73 5.72 -4.94 0.40
N TYR A 74 6.06 -5.97 1.18
CA TYR A 74 7.18 -6.85 0.88
C TYR A 74 6.95 -7.65 -0.40
N ALA A 75 5.73 -8.16 -0.61
CA ALA A 75 5.34 -8.83 -1.84
C ALA A 75 5.49 -7.89 -3.05
N THR A 76 5.09 -6.63 -2.91
CA THR A 76 5.24 -5.60 -3.95
C THR A 76 6.71 -5.38 -4.31
N ARG A 77 7.57 -5.22 -3.29
CA ARG A 77 9.03 -5.07 -3.48
C ARG A 77 9.61 -6.25 -4.24
N LYS A 78 9.22 -7.48 -3.89
CA LYS A 78 9.74 -8.71 -4.49
C LYS A 78 9.23 -8.94 -5.91
N LYS A 79 7.90 -8.89 -6.10
CA LYS A 79 7.23 -9.22 -7.37
C LYS A 79 7.50 -8.18 -8.46
N PHE A 80 7.55 -6.91 -8.07
CA PHE A 80 7.67 -5.80 -9.04
C PHE A 80 9.00 -5.07 -8.98
N GLY A 81 9.92 -5.47 -8.09
CA GLY A 81 11.24 -4.84 -7.97
C GLY A 81 11.21 -3.40 -7.45
N GLN A 82 10.11 -2.97 -6.81
CA GLN A 82 9.93 -1.61 -6.33
C GLN A 82 10.76 -1.38 -5.04
N PRO A 83 11.81 -0.55 -5.05
CA PRO A 83 12.76 -0.46 -3.93
C PRO A 83 12.18 0.24 -2.70
N LYS A 84 11.29 1.21 -2.90
CA LYS A 84 10.52 1.93 -1.88
C LYS A 84 9.05 1.62 -2.04
N VAL A 85 8.44 0.97 -1.06
CA VAL A 85 7.01 0.64 -1.11
C VAL A 85 6.30 1.40 -0.01
N TYR A 86 5.24 2.11 -0.37
CA TYR A 86 4.37 2.78 0.58
C TYR A 86 3.16 1.91 0.89
N GLY A 87 2.71 1.99 2.13
CA GLY A 87 1.55 1.26 2.64
C GLY A 87 0.59 2.21 3.33
N ILE A 88 -0.69 1.89 3.29
CA ILE A 88 -1.76 2.58 4.00
C ILE A 88 -2.55 1.54 4.77
N ILE A 89 -2.84 1.81 6.03
CA ILE A 89 -3.78 1.04 6.84
C ILE A 89 -4.91 1.99 7.22
N THR A 90 -6.16 1.57 7.03
CA THR A 90 -7.31 2.37 7.44
C THR A 90 -8.48 1.50 7.92
N ASP A 91 -9.33 2.07 8.75
CA ASP A 91 -10.63 1.53 9.13
C ASP A 91 -11.79 2.42 8.65
N GLY A 92 -11.49 3.29 7.68
CA GLY A 92 -12.36 4.34 7.17
C GLY A 92 -12.36 5.63 7.99
N GLU A 93 -11.99 5.59 9.27
CA GLU A 93 -11.91 6.77 10.15
C GLU A 93 -10.47 7.23 10.37
N ALA A 94 -9.59 6.33 10.80
CA ALA A 94 -8.18 6.60 10.99
C ALA A 94 -7.34 6.04 9.84
N TRP A 95 -6.22 6.70 9.55
CA TRP A 95 -5.33 6.38 8.44
C TRP A 95 -3.89 6.40 8.94
N GLU A 96 -3.17 5.29 8.75
CA GLU A 96 -1.75 5.17 9.07
C GLU A 96 -0.96 4.94 7.78
N PHE A 97 0.16 5.66 7.64
CA PHE A 97 1.01 5.60 6.45
C PHE A 97 2.35 4.96 6.79
N LEU A 98 2.82 4.07 5.92
CA LEU A 98 4.04 3.29 6.10
C LEU A 98 4.96 3.44 4.88
N LEU A 99 6.26 3.28 5.12
CA LEU A 99 7.28 3.17 4.10
C LEU A 99 8.18 1.95 4.41
N LEU A 100 8.29 1.03 3.45
CA LEU A 100 9.27 -0.05 3.43
C LEU A 100 10.41 0.35 2.50
N GLU A 101 11.60 0.53 3.08
CA GLU A 101 12.84 0.80 2.35
C GLU A 101 14.01 0.16 3.11
N ASN A 102 15.02 -0.37 2.41
CA ASN A 102 16.23 -0.93 3.05
C ASN A 102 15.98 -2.01 4.12
N GLU A 103 14.86 -2.76 3.99
CA GLU A 103 14.42 -3.77 4.97
C GLU A 103 13.90 -3.21 6.30
N GLU A 104 13.74 -1.89 6.38
CA GLU A 104 13.13 -1.21 7.52
C GLU A 104 11.74 -0.71 7.15
N VAL A 105 10.83 -0.77 8.12
CA VAL A 105 9.49 -0.19 8.01
C VAL A 105 9.45 1.07 8.88
N LEU A 106 9.19 2.20 8.24
CA LEU A 106 8.95 3.47 8.90
C LEU A 106 7.44 3.72 8.95
N ILE A 107 6.94 4.12 10.12
CA ILE A 107 5.54 4.48 10.32
C ILE A 107 5.46 6.00 10.48
N HIS A 108 4.57 6.63 9.74
CA HIS A 108 4.32 8.06 9.86
C HIS A 108 3.72 8.35 11.24
N SER A 109 4.37 9.24 12.01
CA SER A 109 3.97 9.55 13.39
C SER A 109 2.69 10.40 13.53
N GLY A 110 1.96 10.64 12.44
CA GLY A 110 0.75 11.46 12.41
C GLY A 110 -0.50 10.66 12.78
N ASN A 111 -1.46 11.32 13.43
CA ASN A 111 -2.79 10.76 13.67
C ASN A 111 -3.73 11.28 12.59
N CYS A 112 -3.66 10.68 11.40
CA CYS A 112 -4.47 11.11 10.26
C CYS A 112 -5.88 10.55 10.40
N HIS A 113 -6.87 11.43 10.33
CA HIS A 113 -8.27 11.07 10.53
C HIS A 113 -9.14 11.64 9.41
N ILE A 114 -10.21 10.96 9.05
CA ILE A 114 -11.11 11.33 7.95
C ILE A 114 -11.76 12.70 8.16
N SER A 115 -11.85 13.18 9.41
CA SER A 115 -12.28 14.55 9.71
C SER A 115 -11.33 15.62 9.17
N ASN A 116 -10.09 15.26 8.85
CA ASN A 116 -9.08 16.10 8.21
C ASN A 116 -8.62 15.49 6.88
N VAL A 117 -9.54 15.40 5.92
CA VAL A 117 -9.27 14.86 4.57
C VAL A 117 -8.06 15.51 3.89
N ALA A 118 -7.80 16.79 4.15
CA ALA A 118 -6.66 17.51 3.57
C ALA A 118 -5.33 16.84 3.91
N GLU A 119 -5.14 16.40 5.16
CA GLU A 119 -3.91 15.73 5.61
C GLU A 119 -3.71 14.37 4.93
N ILE A 120 -4.79 13.60 4.75
CA ILE A 120 -4.76 12.33 4.01
C ILE A 120 -4.36 12.57 2.56
N ILE A 121 -4.98 13.56 1.90
CA ILE A 121 -4.66 13.92 0.51
C ILE A 121 -3.23 14.45 0.39
N GLU A 122 -2.75 15.24 1.35
CA GLU A 122 -1.38 15.75 1.38
C GLU A 122 -0.36 14.61 1.50
N ASN A 123 -0.61 13.63 2.37
CA ASN A 123 0.25 12.45 2.51
C ASN A 123 0.27 11.60 1.23
N ILE A 124 -0.88 11.33 0.62
CA ILE A 124 -0.96 10.63 -0.67
C ILE A 124 -0.24 11.43 -1.77
N GLY A 125 -0.43 12.75 -1.80
CA GLY A 125 0.24 13.64 -2.75
C GLY A 125 1.76 13.68 -2.57
N TYR A 126 2.24 13.65 -1.33
CA TYR A 126 3.66 13.49 -1.01
C TYR A 126 4.21 12.18 -1.59
N ILE A 127 3.53 11.05 -1.35
CA ILE A 127 3.93 9.73 -1.87
C ILE A 127 3.98 9.74 -3.40
N ALA A 128 2.94 10.27 -4.06
CA ALA A 128 2.89 10.36 -5.51
C ALA A 128 4.07 11.19 -6.07
N LYS A 129 4.46 12.27 -5.39
CA LYS A 129 5.63 13.08 -5.75
C LYS A 129 6.95 12.32 -5.57
N GLU A 130 7.08 11.50 -4.54
CA GLU A 130 8.28 10.69 -4.30
C GLU A 130 8.50 9.63 -5.39
N PHE A 131 7.42 9.11 -6.00
CA PHE A 131 7.54 8.20 -7.16
C PHE A 131 7.96 8.88 -8.46
N GLY A 132 7.80 10.20 -8.58
CA GLY A 132 8.19 10.97 -9.76
C GLY A 132 9.64 11.46 -9.77
N GLN A 133 10.42 11.17 -8.73
CA GLN A 133 11.84 11.52 -8.58
C GLN A 133 12.75 10.34 -8.98
#